data_AF-A0A6C0BDM6-F1
#
_entry.id   AF-A0A6C0BDM6-F1
#
_cell.length_a   1.000
_cell.length_b   1.000
_cell.length_c   1.000
_cell.angle_alpha   90.00
_cell.angle_beta   90.00
_cell.angle_gamma   90.00
#
_symmetry.space_group_name_H-M   'P 1'
#
loop_
_entity.id
_entity.type
_entity.pdbx_description
1 polymer ?
#
loop_
_entity_poly.entity_id
_entity_poly.type
_entity_poly.pdbx_seq_one_letter_code
_entity_poly.pdbx_strand_id
1 'polypeptide(L)'
;MNIPLDVLKIVSSYLVEPKMILVDCLETNFLKFNWYRMSKNPNAINLLEQNMNKINWLHLSKNLNAIHLLEQNIDKINWSELSGNPNAIHLLEKNMDKIDWFELSGNPNAIHLLEQNMNEINWYSLSRNPNAIHILEQNMDKIIWWQLSKNPNAIHLLENNIDKIYWDFLSVNPNAIHLLEKNMDKIDWNELSRNPNAIHLLEQNMNKINWWKLSENPNAIHLLENNMDKIDWDELSENPCIFEVNIKQLKINITEKAKFIDNIIFLGV
;
A
#
# COMPACT_ATOMS: atom_id res chain seq x y z
N MET A 1 34.71 22.42 10.96
CA MET A 1 33.69 23.44 10.64
C MET A 1 32.57 23.24 11.65
N ASN A 2 32.18 24.26 12.44
CA ASN A 2 31.13 24.08 13.45
C ASN A 2 29.76 24.29 12.79
N ILE A 3 29.01 23.20 12.56
CA ILE A 3 27.69 23.27 11.94
C ILE A 3 26.66 23.47 13.06
N PRO A 4 25.80 24.50 13.00
CA PRO A 4 24.79 24.71 14.04
C PRO A 4 23.87 23.50 14.23
N LEU A 5 23.54 23.16 15.49
CA LEU A 5 22.70 22.01 15.83
C LEU A 5 21.34 22.05 15.13
N ASP A 6 20.76 23.22 14.90
CA ASP A 6 19.47 23.33 14.21
C ASP A 6 19.57 22.97 12.72
N VAL A 7 20.71 23.25 12.08
CA VAL A 7 21.00 22.77 10.72
C VAL A 7 21.16 21.25 10.73
N LEU A 8 21.87 20.70 11.72
CA LEU A 8 22.02 19.25 11.86
C LEU A 8 20.69 18.53 12.16
N LYS A 9 19.77 19.16 12.89
CA LYS A 9 18.41 18.64 13.10
C LYS A 9 17.60 18.62 11.81
N ILE A 10 17.70 19.64 10.96
CA ILE A 10 17.07 19.64 9.63
C ILE A 10 17.62 18.50 8.77
N VAL A 11 18.94 18.34 8.71
CA VAL A 11 19.54 17.20 7.98
C VAL A 11 19.07 15.87 8.57
N SER A 12 19.06 15.76 9.90
CA SER A 12 18.63 14.55 10.61
C SER A 12 17.15 14.22 10.41
N SER A 13 16.27 15.21 10.18
CA SER A 13 14.86 14.94 9.92
C SER A 13 14.61 14.21 8.60
N TYR A 14 15.53 14.30 7.64
CA TYR A 14 15.49 13.50 6.41
C TYR A 14 16.09 12.10 6.58
N LEU A 15 16.74 11.81 7.72
CA LEU A 15 17.46 10.57 8.00
C LEU A 15 16.80 9.70 9.08
N VAL A 16 15.80 10.21 9.77
CA VAL A 16 15.10 9.52 10.86
C VAL A 16 13.72 9.10 10.35
N GLU A 17 13.48 7.80 10.35
CA GLU A 17 12.15 7.26 10.04
C GLU A 17 11.17 7.49 11.20
N PRO A 18 9.96 8.00 10.92
CA PRO A 18 8.94 8.22 11.94
C PRO A 18 8.38 6.88 12.45
N LYS A 19 8.26 6.77 13.77
CA LYS A 19 7.54 5.65 14.40
C LYS A 19 6.06 5.95 14.46
N MET A 20 5.27 5.06 13.88
CA MET A 20 3.82 5.11 13.92
C MET A 20 3.29 4.53 15.24
N ILE A 21 2.30 5.19 15.83
CA ILE A 21 1.54 4.73 17.01
C ILE A 21 0.05 4.74 16.69
N LEU A 22 -0.74 3.99 17.47
CA LEU A 22 -2.19 4.05 17.37
C LEU A 22 -2.67 5.43 17.84
N VAL A 23 -3.72 5.96 17.22
CA VAL A 23 -4.40 7.15 17.72
C VAL A 23 -4.96 6.88 19.12
N ASP A 24 -4.80 7.83 20.05
CA ASP A 24 -5.07 7.69 21.50
C ASP A 24 -6.45 7.07 21.83
N CYS A 25 -7.48 7.31 21.02
CA CYS A 25 -8.83 6.75 21.23
C CYS A 25 -8.90 5.22 21.04
N LEU A 26 -7.87 4.60 20.45
CA LEU A 26 -7.80 3.17 20.14
C LEU A 26 -6.89 2.38 21.10
N GLU A 27 -6.04 3.05 21.91
CA GLU A 27 -5.11 2.38 22.83
C GLU A 27 -5.82 1.49 23.86
N THR A 28 -7.02 1.90 24.29
CA THR A 28 -7.81 1.16 25.31
C THR A 28 -8.42 -0.15 24.80
N ASN A 29 -8.35 -0.43 23.49
CA ASN A 29 -8.88 -1.66 22.87
C ASN A 29 -7.78 -2.62 22.38
N PHE A 30 -6.53 -2.47 22.84
CA PHE A 30 -5.38 -3.25 22.39
C PHE A 30 -5.56 -4.78 22.38
N LEU A 31 -6.37 -5.33 23.29
CA LEU A 31 -6.67 -6.76 23.37
C LEU A 31 -7.66 -7.27 22.31
N LYS A 32 -8.29 -6.39 21.53
CA LYS A 32 -9.25 -6.73 20.47
C LYS A 32 -8.63 -6.77 19.07
N PHE A 33 -7.37 -6.37 18.91
CA PHE A 33 -6.78 -6.28 17.58
C PHE A 33 -6.51 -7.65 16.97
N ASN A 34 -6.91 -7.79 15.71
CA ASN A 34 -6.62 -8.95 14.90
C ASN A 34 -5.16 -8.90 14.41
N TRP A 35 -4.27 -9.67 15.05
CA TRP A 35 -2.83 -9.72 14.72
C TRP A 35 -2.54 -10.20 13.29
N TYR A 36 -3.48 -10.92 12.67
CA TYR A 36 -3.46 -11.21 11.23
C TYR A 36 -3.42 -9.93 10.40
N ARG A 37 -4.36 -9.01 10.68
CA ARG A 37 -4.53 -7.73 9.96
C ARG A 37 -3.34 -6.80 10.23
N MET A 38 -2.85 -6.79 11.48
CA MET A 38 -1.65 -6.04 11.87
C MET A 38 -0.41 -6.52 11.11
N SER A 39 -0.24 -7.83 10.90
CA SER A 39 0.92 -8.37 10.18
C SER A 39 0.99 -7.89 8.72
N LYS A 40 -0.16 -7.58 8.11
CA LYS A 40 -0.26 -7.00 6.76
C LYS A 40 -0.01 -5.48 6.75
N ASN A 41 -0.27 -4.78 7.86
CA ASN A 41 -0.23 -3.32 7.92
C ASN A 41 1.22 -2.80 7.98
N PRO A 42 1.68 -2.00 6.98
CA PRO A 42 3.05 -1.48 6.95
C PRO A 42 3.39 -0.52 8.10
N ASN A 43 2.38 0.13 8.70
CA ASN A 43 2.57 1.02 9.84
C ASN A 43 2.66 0.27 11.18
N ALA A 44 2.26 -1.00 11.22
CA ALA A 44 2.30 -1.82 12.44
C ALA A 44 3.68 -2.43 12.73
N ILE A 45 4.68 -2.21 11.89
CA ILE A 45 5.97 -2.93 11.97
C ILE A 45 6.65 -2.79 13.35
N ASN A 46 6.69 -1.57 13.91
CA ASN A 46 7.26 -1.31 15.23
C ASN A 46 6.54 -2.09 16.35
N LEU A 47 5.22 -2.29 16.20
CA LEU A 47 4.42 -3.04 17.16
C LEU A 47 4.68 -4.55 17.03
N LEU A 48 4.80 -5.04 15.80
CA LEU A 48 5.09 -6.44 15.49
C LEU A 48 6.47 -6.85 16.01
N GLU A 49 7.48 -5.99 15.88
CA GLU A 49 8.83 -6.20 16.43
C GLU A 49 8.82 -6.44 17.96
N GLN A 50 7.94 -5.75 18.68
CA GLN A 50 7.79 -5.92 20.12
C GLN A 50 6.98 -7.18 20.49
N ASN A 51 6.33 -7.80 19.52
CA ASN A 51 5.39 -8.92 19.71
C ASN A 51 5.66 -10.04 18.69
N MET A 52 6.93 -10.42 18.49
CA MET A 52 7.35 -11.38 17.46
C MET A 52 6.59 -12.71 17.46
N ASN A 53 6.12 -13.16 18.63
CA ASN A 53 5.35 -14.39 18.80
C ASN A 53 3.91 -14.31 18.27
N LYS A 54 3.42 -13.11 17.93
CA LYS A 54 2.07 -12.87 17.38
C LYS A 54 2.07 -12.62 15.87
N ILE A 55 3.24 -12.57 15.25
CA ILE A 55 3.39 -12.32 13.81
C ILE A 55 2.78 -13.48 13.02
N ASN A 56 1.92 -13.12 12.07
CA ASN A 56 1.51 -14.02 11.00
C ASN A 56 2.45 -13.84 9.80
N TRP A 57 3.38 -14.78 9.62
CA TRP A 57 4.44 -14.70 8.61
C TRP A 57 3.95 -14.80 7.17
N LEU A 58 2.78 -15.42 6.93
CA LEU A 58 2.12 -15.41 5.62
C LEU A 58 1.83 -13.96 5.20
N HIS A 59 1.15 -13.19 6.05
CA HIS A 59 0.80 -11.80 5.72
C HIS A 59 1.97 -10.83 5.86
N LEU A 60 2.91 -11.10 6.77
CA LEU A 60 4.13 -10.31 6.90
C LEU A 60 4.97 -10.38 5.61
N SER A 61 4.95 -11.51 4.89
CA SER A 61 5.71 -11.67 3.64
C SER A 61 5.26 -10.68 2.54
N LYS A 62 3.99 -10.27 2.55
CA LYS A 62 3.46 -9.22 1.64
C LYS A 62 3.65 -7.79 2.18
N ASN A 63 4.08 -7.63 3.43
CA ASN A 63 4.22 -6.32 4.07
C ASN A 63 5.45 -5.58 3.54
N LEU A 64 5.24 -4.41 2.95
CA LEU A 64 6.27 -3.61 2.28
C LEU A 64 7.37 -3.14 3.23
N ASN A 65 7.04 -2.93 4.51
CA ASN A 65 7.96 -2.43 5.52
C ASN A 65 8.60 -3.54 6.37
N ALA A 66 8.34 -4.81 6.04
CA ALA A 66 8.81 -5.95 6.84
C ALA A 66 10.03 -6.69 6.26
N ILE A 67 10.64 -6.15 5.19
CA ILE A 67 11.75 -6.81 4.49
C ILE A 67 12.90 -7.19 5.44
N HIS A 68 13.29 -6.30 6.37
CA HIS A 68 14.36 -6.58 7.33
C HIS A 68 14.01 -7.72 8.29
N LEU A 69 12.75 -7.85 8.70
CA LEU A 69 12.30 -8.98 9.53
C LEU A 69 12.31 -10.29 8.75
N LEU A 70 11.91 -10.25 7.48
CA LEU A 70 11.92 -11.42 6.59
C LEU A 70 13.36 -11.88 6.31
N GLU A 71 14.29 -10.95 6.09
CA GLU A 71 15.73 -11.25 5.92
C GLU A 71 16.33 -11.94 7.14
N GLN A 72 15.90 -11.59 8.35
CA GLN A 72 16.36 -12.22 9.60
C GLN A 72 15.68 -13.57 9.87
N ASN A 73 14.62 -13.92 9.14
CA ASN A 73 13.79 -15.11 9.38
C ASN A 73 13.42 -15.80 8.05
N ILE A 74 14.42 -16.07 7.20
CA ILE A 74 14.24 -16.63 5.85
C ILE A 74 13.41 -17.93 5.84
N ASP A 75 13.54 -18.75 6.89
CA ASP A 75 12.82 -20.02 7.05
C ASP A 75 11.30 -19.85 7.21
N LYS A 76 10.84 -18.65 7.59
CA LYS A 76 9.42 -18.35 7.81
C LYS A 76 8.75 -17.64 6.63
N ILE A 77 9.52 -17.28 5.61
CA ILE A 77 9.00 -16.56 4.44
C ILE A 77 7.99 -17.43 3.70
N ASN A 78 6.81 -16.86 3.43
CA ASN A 78 5.92 -17.36 2.40
C ASN A 78 6.34 -16.76 1.05
N TRP A 79 6.97 -17.58 0.19
CA TRP A 79 7.54 -17.11 -1.08
C TRP A 79 6.50 -16.70 -2.13
N SER A 80 5.28 -17.25 -2.04
CA SER A 80 4.18 -16.82 -2.90
C SER A 80 3.75 -15.39 -2.58
N GLU A 81 3.47 -15.09 -1.31
CA GLU A 81 3.15 -13.72 -0.87
C GLU A 81 4.32 -12.74 -1.06
N LEU A 82 5.57 -13.20 -0.84
CA LEU A 82 6.77 -12.40 -1.08
C LEU A 82 6.93 -12.03 -2.57
N SER A 83 6.54 -12.92 -3.49
CA SER A 83 6.64 -12.67 -4.93
C SER A 83 5.79 -11.47 -5.37
N GLY A 84 4.68 -11.20 -4.68
CA GLY A 84 3.86 -10.00 -4.86
C GLY A 84 4.41 -8.75 -4.17
N ASN A 85 5.49 -8.83 -3.39
CA ASN A 85 6.04 -7.72 -2.61
C ASN A 85 7.07 -6.91 -3.43
N PRO A 86 6.77 -5.65 -3.84
CA PRO A 86 7.68 -4.83 -4.63
C PRO A 86 8.99 -4.47 -3.93
N ASN A 87 9.07 -4.54 -2.59
CA ASN A 87 10.29 -4.27 -1.84
C ASN A 87 11.16 -5.53 -1.64
N ALA A 88 10.72 -6.71 -2.12
CA ALA A 88 11.40 -7.98 -1.94
C ALA A 88 12.14 -8.50 -3.19
N ILE A 89 12.23 -7.69 -4.26
CA ILE A 89 12.82 -8.12 -5.55
C ILE A 89 14.23 -8.71 -5.38
N HIS A 90 15.08 -8.10 -4.56
CA HIS A 90 16.44 -8.58 -4.31
C HIS A 90 16.49 -9.94 -3.61
N LEU A 91 15.45 -10.32 -2.85
CA LEU A 91 15.34 -11.65 -2.26
C LEU A 91 14.89 -12.69 -3.30
N LEU A 92 13.97 -12.30 -4.17
CA LEU A 92 13.46 -13.14 -5.26
C LEU A 92 14.55 -13.44 -6.30
N GLU A 93 15.34 -12.44 -6.67
CA GLU A 93 16.50 -12.61 -7.58
C GLU A 93 17.52 -13.62 -7.06
N LYS A 94 17.69 -13.72 -5.73
CA LYS A 94 18.59 -14.69 -5.09
C LYS A 94 17.97 -16.09 -4.93
N ASN A 95 16.67 -16.24 -5.15
CA ASN A 95 15.90 -17.47 -4.90
C ASN A 95 14.90 -17.70 -6.05
N MET A 96 15.38 -17.66 -7.29
CA MET A 96 14.54 -17.77 -8.50
C MET A 96 13.66 -19.03 -8.53
N ASP A 97 14.12 -20.12 -7.92
CA ASP A 97 13.41 -21.41 -7.81
C ASP A 97 12.16 -21.35 -6.92
N LYS A 98 12.01 -20.30 -6.10
CA LYS A 98 10.90 -20.13 -5.16
C LYS A 98 9.87 -19.10 -5.63
N ILE A 99 10.11 -18.47 -6.78
CA ILE A 99 9.22 -17.44 -7.31
C ILE A 99 7.87 -18.05 -7.65
N ASP A 100 6.82 -17.41 -7.15
CA ASP A 100 5.46 -17.63 -7.62
C ASP A 100 5.16 -16.63 -8.73
N TRP A 101 5.16 -17.11 -9.97
CA TRP A 101 4.95 -16.25 -11.14
C TRP A 101 3.55 -15.66 -11.25
N PHE A 102 2.54 -16.26 -10.59
CA PHE A 102 1.20 -15.69 -10.52
C PHE A 102 1.22 -14.39 -9.71
N GLU A 103 1.82 -14.41 -8.51
CA GLU A 103 1.95 -13.22 -7.67
C GLU A 103 2.98 -12.23 -8.24
N LEU A 104 4.13 -12.71 -8.75
CA LEU A 104 5.17 -11.87 -9.36
C LEU A 104 4.64 -11.07 -10.57
N SER A 105 3.76 -11.65 -11.37
CA SER A 105 3.17 -10.94 -12.53
C SER A 105 2.39 -9.68 -12.11
N GLY A 106 1.86 -9.65 -10.89
CA GLY A 106 1.22 -8.47 -10.31
C GLY A 106 2.18 -7.47 -9.64
N ASN A 107 3.47 -7.81 -9.52
CA ASN A 107 4.45 -7.01 -8.81
C ASN A 107 5.00 -5.89 -9.71
N PRO A 108 4.80 -4.61 -9.36
CA PRO A 108 5.23 -3.49 -10.19
C PRO A 108 6.75 -3.33 -10.31
N ASN A 109 7.53 -3.90 -9.38
CA ASN A 109 8.99 -3.82 -9.41
C ASN A 109 9.64 -5.07 -10.06
N ALA A 110 8.85 -6.03 -10.54
CA ALA A 110 9.35 -7.28 -11.13
C ALA A 110 9.34 -7.30 -12.66
N ILE A 111 9.09 -6.16 -13.32
CA ILE A 111 8.94 -6.08 -14.78
C ILE A 111 10.14 -6.69 -15.52
N HIS A 112 11.38 -6.43 -15.08
CA HIS A 112 12.58 -6.98 -15.71
C HIS A 112 12.65 -8.51 -15.62
N LEU A 113 12.19 -9.10 -14.51
CA LEU A 113 12.10 -10.56 -14.37
C LEU A 113 11.04 -11.16 -15.30
N LEU A 114 9.90 -10.48 -15.47
CA LEU A 114 8.83 -10.90 -16.36
C LEU A 114 9.24 -10.82 -17.83
N GLU A 115 9.94 -9.76 -18.23
CA GLU A 115 10.48 -9.60 -19.60
C GLU A 115 11.50 -10.70 -19.95
N GLN A 116 12.31 -11.13 -18.98
CA GLN A 116 13.26 -12.23 -19.17
C GLN A 116 12.60 -13.61 -19.20
N ASN A 117 11.35 -13.73 -18.72
CA ASN A 117 10.64 -15.00 -18.52
C ASN A 117 9.20 -14.92 -19.05
N MET A 118 9.03 -14.45 -20.28
CA MET A 118 7.70 -14.21 -20.90
C MET A 118 6.74 -15.41 -20.87
N ASN A 119 7.26 -16.65 -20.83
CA ASN A 119 6.45 -17.88 -20.78
C ASN A 119 5.82 -18.13 -19.41
N GLU A 120 6.37 -17.52 -18.35
CA GLU A 120 5.88 -17.67 -16.97
C GLU A 120 4.82 -16.62 -16.61
N ILE A 121 4.62 -15.62 -17.47
CA ILE A 121 3.70 -14.52 -17.22
C ILE A 121 2.28 -15.03 -17.02
N ASN A 122 1.71 -14.67 -15.87
CA ASN A 122 0.29 -14.79 -15.62
C ASN A 122 -0.44 -13.52 -16.07
N TRP A 123 -1.14 -13.59 -17.20
CA TRP A 123 -1.80 -12.44 -17.82
C TRP A 123 -2.95 -11.85 -17.00
N TYR A 124 -3.58 -12.66 -16.12
CA TYR A 124 -4.57 -12.17 -15.17
C TYR A 124 -3.94 -11.20 -14.16
N SER A 125 -2.83 -11.59 -13.52
CA SER A 125 -2.11 -10.74 -12.58
C SER A 125 -1.36 -9.60 -13.27
N LEU A 126 -0.86 -9.81 -14.49
CA LEU A 126 -0.19 -8.76 -15.26
C LEU A 126 -1.15 -7.64 -15.67
N SER A 127 -2.40 -7.96 -16.02
CA SER A 127 -3.39 -6.97 -16.46
C SER A 127 -3.71 -5.90 -15.40
N ARG A 128 -3.58 -6.25 -14.11
CA ARG A 128 -3.71 -5.30 -12.99
C ARG A 128 -2.41 -4.60 -12.60
N ASN A 129 -1.27 -4.98 -13.18
CA ASN A 129 0.05 -4.44 -12.82
C ASN A 129 0.25 -3.05 -13.46
N PRO A 130 0.41 -1.97 -12.66
CA PRO A 130 0.51 -0.61 -13.20
C PRO A 130 1.81 -0.35 -13.98
N ASN A 131 2.86 -1.16 -13.80
CA ASN A 131 4.12 -0.99 -14.49
C ASN A 131 4.27 -1.91 -15.71
N ALA A 132 3.26 -2.74 -16.02
CA ALA A 132 3.30 -3.70 -17.12
C ALA A 132 2.58 -3.23 -18.39
N ILE A 133 2.19 -1.96 -18.47
CA ILE A 133 1.34 -1.45 -19.55
C ILE A 133 1.97 -1.65 -20.95
N HIS A 134 3.28 -1.47 -21.08
CA HIS A 134 3.98 -1.69 -22.36
C HIS A 134 3.97 -3.17 -22.79
N ILE A 135 4.03 -4.12 -21.84
CA ILE A 135 3.89 -5.56 -22.13
C ILE A 135 2.47 -5.87 -22.62
N LEU A 136 1.46 -5.26 -21.98
CA LEU A 136 0.05 -5.43 -22.35
C LEU A 136 -0.26 -4.83 -23.71
N GLU A 137 0.28 -3.65 -24.04
CA GLU A 137 0.16 -3.01 -25.35
C GLU A 137 0.70 -3.88 -26.50
N GLN A 138 1.78 -4.63 -26.24
CA GLN A 138 2.35 -5.56 -27.21
C GLN A 138 1.60 -6.90 -27.31
N ASN A 139 0.65 -7.17 -26.40
CA ASN A 139 -0.06 -8.44 -26.27
C ASN A 139 -1.56 -8.20 -26.01
N MET A 140 -2.18 -7.33 -26.80
CA MET A 140 -3.58 -6.89 -26.62
C MET A 140 -4.60 -8.04 -26.57
N ASP A 141 -4.31 -9.16 -27.22
CA ASP A 141 -5.15 -10.38 -27.25
C ASP A 141 -5.17 -11.13 -25.91
N LYS A 142 -4.17 -10.91 -25.05
CA LYS A 142 -4.04 -11.56 -23.74
C LYS A 142 -4.57 -10.73 -22.57
N ILE A 143 -4.97 -9.48 -22.84
CA ILE A 143 -5.45 -8.56 -21.82
C ILE A 143 -6.73 -9.10 -21.18
N ILE A 144 -6.72 -9.16 -19.85
CA ILE A 144 -7.90 -9.41 -19.04
C ILE A 144 -8.55 -8.06 -18.71
N TRP A 145 -9.51 -7.64 -19.55
CA TRP A 145 -10.05 -6.27 -19.55
C TRP A 145 -10.71 -5.81 -18.25
N TRP A 146 -11.35 -6.72 -17.52
CA TRP A 146 -11.93 -6.39 -16.22
C TRP A 146 -10.84 -6.15 -15.13
N GLN A 147 -9.69 -6.83 -15.22
CA GLN A 147 -8.52 -6.52 -14.39
C GLN A 147 -7.88 -5.21 -14.83
N LEU A 148 -7.75 -4.99 -16.14
CA LEU A 148 -7.23 -3.75 -16.70
C LEU A 148 -8.07 -2.53 -16.29
N SER A 149 -9.40 -2.69 -16.18
CA SER A 149 -10.31 -1.61 -15.75
C SER A 149 -9.98 -1.10 -14.32
N LYS A 150 -9.42 -1.95 -13.45
CA LYS A 150 -8.91 -1.55 -12.12
C LYS A 150 -7.52 -0.91 -12.16
N ASN A 151 -6.79 -1.02 -13.26
CA ASN A 151 -5.40 -0.60 -13.35
C ASN A 151 -5.30 0.93 -13.54
N PRO A 152 -4.72 1.68 -12.58
CA PRO A 152 -4.66 3.14 -12.64
C PRO A 152 -3.77 3.67 -13.78
N ASN A 153 -2.85 2.87 -14.30
CA ASN A 153 -1.96 3.28 -15.39
C ASN A 153 -2.48 2.86 -16.78
N ALA A 154 -3.65 2.20 -16.85
CA ALA A 154 -4.22 1.71 -18.10
C ALA A 154 -5.33 2.60 -18.68
N ILE A 155 -5.53 3.81 -18.14
CA ILE A 155 -6.63 4.69 -18.53
C ILE A 155 -6.66 4.97 -20.04
N HIS A 156 -5.51 5.22 -20.67
CA HIS A 156 -5.46 5.48 -22.11
C HIS A 156 -5.84 4.26 -22.95
N LEU A 157 -5.51 3.04 -22.49
CA LEU A 157 -5.96 1.81 -23.15
C LEU A 157 -7.47 1.65 -23.06
N LEU A 158 -8.05 1.98 -21.90
CA LEU A 158 -9.50 1.92 -21.66
C LEU A 158 -10.23 3.00 -22.49
N GLU A 159 -9.70 4.22 -22.58
CA GLU A 159 -10.24 5.31 -23.41
C GLU A 159 -10.31 4.93 -24.89
N ASN A 160 -9.32 4.18 -25.38
CA ASN A 160 -9.28 3.70 -26.76
C ASN A 160 -10.13 2.43 -26.99
N ASN A 161 -10.69 1.83 -25.93
CA ASN A 161 -11.46 0.58 -25.97
C ASN A 161 -12.69 0.66 -25.03
N ILE A 162 -13.49 1.71 -25.16
CA ILE A 162 -14.63 2.00 -24.27
C ILE A 162 -15.62 0.82 -24.16
N ASP A 163 -15.79 0.05 -25.23
CA ASP A 163 -16.65 -1.14 -25.29
C ASP A 163 -16.18 -2.30 -24.39
N LYS A 164 -14.90 -2.30 -24.01
CA LYS A 164 -14.29 -3.32 -23.15
C LYS A 164 -14.18 -2.90 -21.69
N ILE A 165 -14.64 -1.70 -21.34
CA ILE A 165 -14.62 -1.21 -19.96
C ILE A 165 -15.63 -1.99 -19.12
N TYR A 166 -15.15 -2.51 -18.00
CA TYR A 166 -15.97 -3.04 -16.93
C TYR A 166 -16.16 -1.95 -15.87
N TRP A 167 -17.33 -1.33 -15.84
CA TRP A 167 -17.58 -0.07 -15.12
C TRP A 167 -17.61 -0.22 -13.60
N ASP A 168 -18.03 -1.37 -13.09
CA ASP A 168 -17.90 -1.77 -11.69
C ASP A 168 -16.43 -1.83 -11.27
N PHE A 169 -15.58 -2.45 -12.10
CA PHE A 169 -14.12 -2.50 -11.89
C PHE A 169 -13.46 -1.13 -12.07
N LEU A 170 -13.94 -0.30 -13.01
CA LEU A 170 -13.47 1.06 -13.21
C LEU A 170 -13.84 1.99 -12.04
N SER A 171 -14.96 1.75 -11.37
CA SER A 171 -15.46 2.63 -10.31
C SER A 171 -14.52 2.71 -9.10
N VAL A 172 -13.74 1.65 -8.83
CA VAL A 172 -12.70 1.68 -7.79
C VAL A 172 -11.35 2.26 -8.28
N ASN A 173 -11.18 2.50 -9.57
CA ASN A 173 -9.93 2.99 -10.14
C ASN A 173 -9.75 4.50 -9.86
N PRO A 174 -8.74 4.91 -9.08
CA PRO A 174 -8.56 6.31 -8.70
C PRO A 174 -8.23 7.22 -9.87
N ASN A 175 -7.65 6.70 -10.96
CA ASN A 175 -7.27 7.50 -12.13
C ASN A 175 -8.40 7.57 -13.18
N ALA A 176 -9.55 6.92 -12.94
CA ALA A 176 -10.67 6.88 -13.88
C ALA A 176 -11.77 7.90 -13.58
N ILE A 177 -11.56 8.82 -12.62
CA ILE A 177 -12.63 9.70 -12.13
C ILE A 177 -13.29 10.53 -13.23
N HIS A 178 -12.51 11.03 -14.19
CA HIS A 178 -13.00 11.81 -15.33
C HIS A 178 -13.85 10.97 -16.30
N LEU A 179 -13.59 9.66 -16.41
CA LEU A 179 -14.44 8.75 -17.19
C LEU A 179 -15.76 8.49 -16.48
N LEU A 180 -15.72 8.32 -15.16
CA LEU A 180 -16.91 8.10 -14.33
C LEU A 180 -17.81 9.34 -14.33
N GLU A 181 -17.26 10.54 -14.20
CA GLU A 181 -18.01 11.80 -14.27
C GLU A 181 -18.74 12.00 -15.62
N LYS A 182 -18.15 11.54 -16.72
CA LYS A 182 -18.78 11.57 -18.05
C LYS A 182 -19.84 10.49 -18.27
N ASN A 183 -19.90 9.48 -17.40
CA ASN A 183 -20.76 8.29 -17.53
C ASN A 183 -21.41 7.95 -16.18
N MET A 184 -22.03 8.95 -15.54
CA MET A 184 -22.61 8.82 -14.18
C MET A 184 -23.63 7.69 -14.04
N ASP A 185 -24.30 7.30 -15.13
CA ASP A 185 -25.26 6.20 -15.19
C ASP A 185 -24.63 4.82 -15.07
N LYS A 186 -23.33 4.70 -15.34
CA LYS A 186 -22.57 3.44 -15.30
C LYS A 186 -21.81 3.21 -14.00
N ILE A 187 -21.78 4.20 -13.12
CA ILE A 187 -21.05 4.13 -11.85
C ILE A 187 -21.65 3.03 -10.97
N ASP A 188 -20.80 2.10 -10.51
CA ASP A 188 -21.10 1.26 -9.37
C ASP A 188 -20.74 2.02 -8.09
N TRP A 189 -21.77 2.53 -7.41
CA TRP A 189 -21.61 3.33 -6.20
C TRP A 189 -21.06 2.55 -5.01
N ASN A 190 -21.24 1.22 -4.98
CA ASN A 190 -20.63 0.38 -3.96
C ASN A 190 -19.11 0.38 -4.13
N GLU A 191 -18.61 0.09 -5.34
CA GLU A 191 -17.17 0.09 -5.61
C GLU A 191 -16.58 1.52 -5.56
N LEU A 192 -17.32 2.53 -6.02
CA LEU A 192 -16.91 3.93 -5.94
C LEU A 192 -16.66 4.39 -4.50
N SER A 193 -17.39 3.84 -3.52
CA SER A 193 -17.20 4.19 -2.11
C SER A 193 -15.78 3.89 -1.61
N ARG A 194 -15.05 2.94 -2.22
CA ARG A 194 -13.64 2.63 -1.91
C ARG A 194 -12.65 3.55 -2.62
N ASN A 195 -13.10 4.31 -3.62
CA ASN A 195 -12.24 5.08 -4.49
C ASN A 195 -11.77 6.37 -3.78
N PRO A 196 -10.46 6.53 -3.51
CA PRO A 196 -9.95 7.69 -2.78
C PRO A 196 -10.11 9.01 -3.55
N ASN A 197 -10.24 8.97 -4.87
CA ASN A 197 -10.40 10.15 -5.72
C ASN A 197 -11.87 10.48 -6.02
N ALA A 198 -12.82 9.73 -5.46
CA ALA A 198 -14.26 9.91 -5.69
C ALA A 198 -15.01 10.58 -4.53
N ILE A 199 -14.31 11.08 -3.51
CA ILE A 199 -14.91 11.67 -2.31
C ILE A 199 -15.93 12.76 -2.65
N HIS A 200 -15.63 13.65 -3.59
CA HIS A 200 -16.55 14.73 -4.00
C HIS A 200 -17.85 14.19 -4.63
N LEU A 201 -17.76 13.10 -5.41
CA LEU A 201 -18.96 12.46 -5.97
C LEU A 201 -19.81 11.81 -4.86
N LEU A 202 -19.16 11.21 -3.86
CA LEU A 202 -19.84 10.59 -2.72
C LEU A 202 -20.52 11.64 -1.85
N GLU A 203 -19.88 12.77 -1.58
CA GLU A 203 -20.46 13.92 -0.85
C GLU A 203 -21.72 14.48 -1.53
N GLN A 204 -21.73 14.53 -2.86
CA GLN A 204 -22.89 14.99 -3.63
C GLN A 204 -24.02 13.93 -3.68
N ASN A 205 -23.73 12.68 -3.33
CA ASN A 205 -24.64 11.54 -3.47
C ASN A 205 -24.66 10.68 -2.21
N MET A 206 -24.78 11.31 -1.03
CA MET A 206 -24.69 10.66 0.29
C MET A 206 -25.61 9.43 0.45
N ASN A 207 -26.76 9.42 -0.23
CA ASN A 207 -27.72 8.31 -0.19
C ASN A 207 -27.25 7.06 -0.96
N LYS A 208 -26.16 7.14 -1.73
CA LYS A 208 -25.59 6.04 -2.52
C LYS A 208 -24.34 5.42 -1.88
N ILE A 209 -23.84 6.03 -0.81
CA ILE A 209 -22.63 5.59 -0.12
C ILE A 209 -22.83 4.19 0.47
N ASN A 210 -21.90 3.29 0.15
CA ASN A 210 -21.73 2.05 0.87
C ASN A 210 -20.75 2.28 2.02
N TRP A 211 -21.27 2.47 3.23
CA TRP A 211 -20.50 2.82 4.42
C TRP A 211 -19.46 1.76 4.83
N TRP A 212 -19.77 0.49 4.58
CA TRP A 212 -18.85 -0.61 4.81
C TRP A 212 -17.60 -0.44 3.94
N LYS A 213 -17.80 -0.28 2.63
CA LYS A 213 -16.72 -0.05 1.67
C LYS A 213 -16.02 1.31 1.82
N LEU A 214 -16.75 2.33 2.28
CA LEU A 214 -16.17 3.64 2.60
C LEU A 214 -15.15 3.56 3.74
N SER A 215 -15.28 2.60 4.65
CA SER A 215 -14.33 2.41 5.76
C SER A 215 -12.92 2.01 5.25
N GLU A 216 -12.83 1.43 4.05
CA GLU A 216 -11.56 1.14 3.37
C GLU A 216 -10.97 2.35 2.65
N ASN A 217 -11.74 3.44 2.49
CA ASN A 217 -11.31 4.61 1.73
C ASN A 217 -10.40 5.50 2.58
N PRO A 218 -9.11 5.68 2.23
CA PRO A 218 -8.16 6.44 3.05
C PRO A 218 -8.51 7.94 3.12
N ASN A 219 -9.32 8.44 2.18
CA ASN A 219 -9.71 9.85 2.10
C ASN A 219 -11.11 10.14 2.68
N ALA A 220 -11.76 9.14 3.30
CA ALA A 220 -13.14 9.26 3.78
C ALA A 220 -13.28 9.49 5.29
N ILE A 221 -12.19 9.77 6.01
CA ILE A 221 -12.21 9.84 7.47
C ILE A 221 -13.24 10.87 8.00
N HIS A 222 -13.36 12.04 7.36
CA HIS A 222 -14.32 13.08 7.76
C HIS A 222 -15.78 12.67 7.54
N LEU A 223 -16.05 11.78 6.57
CA LEU A 223 -17.39 11.23 6.36
C LEU A 223 -17.72 10.18 7.44
N LEU A 224 -16.73 9.40 7.85
CA LEU A 224 -16.86 8.35 8.86
C LEU A 224 -17.01 8.94 10.27
N GLU A 225 -16.32 10.03 10.59
CA GLU A 225 -16.41 10.73 11.89
C GLU A 225 -17.86 11.13 12.24
N ASN A 226 -18.65 11.48 11.23
CA ASN A 226 -20.05 11.89 11.40
C ASN A 226 -21.04 10.71 11.41
N ASN A 227 -20.58 9.46 11.20
CA ASN A 227 -21.40 8.25 11.04
C ASN A 227 -20.77 7.04 11.74
N MET A 228 -20.27 7.23 12.97
CA MET A 228 -19.53 6.21 13.71
C MET A 228 -20.28 4.90 13.95
N ASP A 229 -21.62 4.94 13.97
CA ASP A 229 -22.49 3.77 14.14
C ASP A 229 -22.48 2.82 12.92
N LYS A 230 -21.94 3.26 11.79
CA LYS A 230 -21.89 2.51 10.52
C LYS A 230 -20.50 1.99 10.16
N ILE A 231 -19.52 2.17 11.06
CA ILE A 231 -18.12 1.76 10.86
C ILE A 231 -17.97 0.25 11.11
N ASP A 232 -17.33 -0.44 10.17
CA ASP A 232 -16.81 -1.79 10.39
C ASP A 232 -15.37 -1.70 10.92
N TRP A 233 -15.21 -2.09 12.19
CA TRP A 233 -13.93 -2.00 12.91
C TRP A 233 -12.88 -3.00 12.42
N ASP A 234 -13.28 -4.11 11.80
CA ASP A 234 -12.34 -5.12 11.28
C ASP A 234 -11.64 -4.60 10.01
N GLU A 235 -12.38 -3.93 9.13
CA GLU A 235 -11.83 -3.34 7.91
C GLU A 235 -11.09 -2.01 8.20
N LEU A 236 -11.57 -1.21 9.15
CA LEU A 236 -10.85 -0.01 9.60
C LEU A 236 -9.46 -0.34 10.18
N SER A 237 -9.30 -1.51 10.81
CA SER A 237 -8.02 -1.96 11.36
C SER A 237 -6.93 -2.18 10.29
N GLU A 238 -7.30 -2.43 9.03
CA GLU A 238 -6.34 -2.46 7.91
C GLU A 238 -5.98 -1.08 7.40
N ASN A 239 -6.80 -0.07 7.67
CA ASN A 239 -6.62 1.26 7.09
C ASN A 239 -5.40 1.96 7.73
N PRO A 240 -4.37 2.35 6.96
CA PRO A 240 -3.20 3.02 7.50
C PRO A 240 -3.51 4.33 8.24
N CYS A 241 -4.67 4.95 7.98
CA CYS A 241 -5.10 6.20 8.59
C CYS A 241 -5.34 6.13 10.11
N ILE A 242 -5.45 4.93 10.69
CA ILE A 242 -5.61 4.74 12.15
C ILE A 242 -4.30 4.92 12.93
N PHE A 243 -3.18 5.07 12.22
CA PHE A 243 -1.87 5.30 12.81
C PHE A 243 -1.48 6.76 12.65
N GLU A 244 -0.97 7.35 13.73
CA GLU A 244 -0.37 8.68 13.71
C GLU A 244 1.13 8.61 14.00
N VAL A 245 1.86 9.65 13.57
CA VAL A 245 3.29 9.77 13.88
C VAL A 245 3.46 10.06 15.36
N ASN A 246 4.31 9.30 16.05
CA ASN A 246 4.72 9.65 17.41
C ASN A 246 5.67 10.86 17.38
N ILE A 247 5.09 12.07 17.31
CA ILE A 247 5.83 13.33 17.17
C ILE A 247 6.83 13.53 18.32
N LYS A 248 6.47 13.09 19.54
CA LYS A 248 7.34 13.19 20.71
C LYS A 248 8.63 12.38 20.50
N GLN A 249 8.49 11.11 20.13
CA GLN A 249 9.65 10.23 19.88
C GLN A 249 10.45 10.67 18.64
N LEU A 250 9.78 11.13 17.58
CA LEU A 250 10.44 11.62 16.37
C LEU A 250 11.38 12.80 16.68
N LYS A 251 10.93 13.77 17.47
CA LYS A 251 11.77 14.92 17.88
C LYS A 251 13.00 14.50 18.69
N ILE A 252 12.85 13.48 19.54
CA ILE A 252 13.97 12.91 20.31
C ILE A 252 14.97 12.27 19.36
N ASN A 253 14.52 11.36 18.49
CA ASN A 253 15.37 10.65 17.54
C ASN A 253 16.12 11.60 16.59
N ILE A 254 15.46 12.65 16.09
CA ILE A 254 16.09 13.69 15.26
C ILE A 254 17.21 14.39 16.03
N THR A 255 16.96 14.71 17.30
CA THR A 255 17.95 15.39 18.16
C THR A 255 19.15 14.48 18.45
N GLU A 256 18.91 13.20 18.71
CA GLU A 256 19.97 12.21 18.93
C GLU A 256 20.81 11.97 17.66
N LYS A 257 20.14 11.84 16.50
CA LYS A 257 20.83 11.69 15.22
C LYS A 257 21.66 12.93 14.87
N ALA A 258 21.15 14.13 15.17
CA ALA A 258 21.88 15.37 14.96
C ALA A 258 23.17 15.42 15.81
N LYS A 259 23.09 15.03 17.09
CA LYS A 259 24.25 14.92 17.97
C LYS A 259 25.24 13.86 17.49
N PHE A 260 24.75 12.73 16.99
CA PHE A 260 25.61 11.69 16.44
C PHE A 260 26.37 12.16 15.20
N ILE A 261 25.70 12.83 14.27
CA ILE A 261 26.34 13.42 13.08
C ILE A 261 27.36 14.49 13.49
N ASP A 262 27.01 15.34 14.45
CA ASP A 262 27.92 16.35 15.02
C ASP A 262 29.21 15.69 15.53
N ASN A 263 29.07 14.64 16.36
CA ASN A 263 30.21 13.89 16.88
C ASN A 263 31.09 13.29 15.77
N ILE A 264 30.50 12.75 14.70
CA ILE A 264 31.27 12.24 13.55
C ILE A 264 32.05 13.37 12.87
N ILE A 265 31.42 14.52 12.64
CA ILE A 265 32.05 15.68 11.99
C ILE A 265 33.21 16.21 12.85
N PHE A 266 33.05 16.19 14.18
CA PHE A 266 34.07 16.65 15.11
C PHE A 266 35.21 15.64 15.34
N LEU A 267 34.95 14.34 15.28
CA LEU A 267 35.95 13.28 15.48
C LEU A 267 36.65 12.83 14.17
N GLY A 268 36.08 13.19 13.02
CA GLY A 268 36.61 12.88 11.68
C GLY A 268 37.56 13.92 11.10
N VAL A 269 38.17 14.77 11.93
CA VAL A 269 39.27 15.69 11.57
C VAL A 269 40.54 15.29 12.29
#